data_AF-A0A1H4JLT9-F1
#
_entry.id   AF-A0A1H4JLT9-F1
#
_cell.length_a   1.000
_cell.length_b   1.000
_cell.length_c   1.000
_cell.angle_alpha   90.00
_cell.angle_beta   90.00
_cell.angle_gamma   90.00
#
_symmetry.space_group_name_H-M   'P 1'
#
loop_
_entity.id
_entity.type
_entity.pdbx_description
1 polymer ?
#
loop_
_entity_poly.entity_id
_entity_poly.type
_entity_poly.pdbx_seq_one_letter_code
_entity_poly.pdbx_strand_id
1 'polypeptide(L)' 'MAEEPDLTGATVYEVADRPSLGGGRWYVLPDDSTFFRPTGGELRQSLITAHTLRDRSTWTEVSEG' A
#
# COMPACT_ATOMS: atom_id res chain seq x y z
N MET A 1 0.46 8.41 -22.42
CA MET A 1 1.39 8.04 -21.33
C MET A 1 0.52 8.01 -20.09
N ALA A 2 0.34 6.87 -19.43
CA ALA A 2 -0.45 6.88 -18.20
C ALA A 2 0.39 7.57 -17.13
N GLU A 3 -0.08 8.68 -16.59
CA GLU A 3 0.55 9.33 -15.45
C GLU A 3 0.49 8.36 -14.27
N GLU A 4 1.64 8.13 -13.63
CA GLU A 4 1.67 7.35 -12.40
C GLU A 4 0.76 8.04 -11.35
N PRO A 5 -0.02 7.28 -10.57
CA PRO A 5 -0.83 7.85 -9.50
C PRO A 5 0.04 8.71 -8.59
N ASP A 6 -0.41 9.94 -8.31
CA ASP A 6 0.23 10.74 -7.28
C ASP A 6 0.02 10.06 -5.92
N LEU A 7 1.13 9.65 -5.31
CA LEU A 7 1.17 9.04 -3.98
C LEU A 7 1.61 10.02 -2.90
N THR A 8 1.57 11.32 -3.18
CA THR A 8 2.04 12.35 -2.25
C THR A 8 1.17 12.34 -0.99
N GLY A 9 1.82 12.17 0.17
CA GLY A 9 1.13 12.07 1.46
C GLY A 9 0.42 10.73 1.70
N ALA A 10 0.68 9.72 0.87
CA ALA A 10 0.18 8.38 1.12
C ALA A 10 0.82 7.77 2.37
N THR A 11 0.00 7.15 3.21
CA THR A 11 0.48 6.30 4.29
C THR A 11 0.88 4.94 3.73
N VAL A 12 2.09 4.49 4.04
CA VAL A 12 2.63 3.23 3.52
C VAL A 12 2.39 2.12 4.53
N TYR A 13 1.92 0.97 4.05
CA TYR A 13 1.73 -0.24 4.85
C TYR A 13 2.48 -1.41 4.22
N GLU A 14 3.15 -2.21 5.04
CA GLU A 14 3.88 -3.41 4.61
C GLU A 14 3.42 -4.61 5.45
N VAL A 15 3.34 -5.81 4.84
CA VAL A 15 3.06 -7.03 5.62
C VAL A 15 4.36 -7.54 6.22
N ALA A 16 4.46 -7.53 7.55
CA ALA A 16 5.62 -8.13 8.22
C ALA A 16 5.58 -9.68 8.22
N ASP A 17 4.39 -10.29 8.19
CA ASP A 17 4.19 -11.70 8.54
C ASP A 17 3.74 -12.62 7.37
N ARG A 18 3.48 -12.10 6.16
CA ARG A 18 3.09 -12.92 5.00
C ARG A 18 3.86 -12.62 3.73
N PRO A 19 5.02 -13.27 3.51
CA PRO A 19 5.71 -13.26 2.22
C PRO A 19 4.84 -13.85 1.08
N SER A 20 3.84 -14.67 1.39
CA SER A 20 2.92 -15.28 0.41
C SER A 20 1.95 -14.28 -0.26
N LEU A 21 1.79 -13.07 0.29
CA LEU A 21 1.06 -11.98 -0.39
C LEU A 21 1.92 -11.29 -1.47
N GLY A 22 3.11 -11.82 -1.74
CA GLY A 22 3.99 -11.41 -2.83
C GLY A 22 5.12 -10.48 -2.43
N GLY A 23 5.11 -9.97 -1.19
CA GLY A 23 6.01 -8.89 -0.78
C GLY A 23 5.66 -7.60 -1.53
N GLY A 24 5.56 -6.48 -0.81
CA GLY A 24 5.25 -5.19 -1.41
C GLY A 24 4.62 -4.22 -0.44
N ARG A 25 4.40 -3.01 -0.94
CA ARG A 25 3.92 -1.87 -0.17
C ARG A 25 2.54 -1.46 -0.62
N TRP A 26 1.67 -1.23 0.34
CA TRP A 26 0.37 -0.63 0.13
C TRP A 26 0.46 0.86 0.45
N TYR A 27 -0.13 1.67 -0.41
CA TYR A 27 -0.17 3.12 -0.28
C TYR A 27 -1.61 3.53 -0.10
N VAL A 28 -1.90 4.16 1.03
CA VAL A 28 -3.22 4.69 1.38
C VAL A 28 -3.19 6.19 1.22
N LEU A 29 -3.93 6.71 0.25
CA LEU A 29 -4.11 8.15 0.06
C LEU A 29 -5.03 8.74 1.14
N PRO A 30 -4.94 10.08 1.36
CA PRO A 30 -5.86 10.78 2.27
C PRO A 30 -7.33 10.72 1.84
N ASP A 31 -7.59 10.48 0.54
CA ASP A 31 -8.94 10.23 -0.02
C ASP A 31 -9.41 8.77 0.18
N ASP A 32 -8.73 8.01 1.05
CA ASP A 32 -8.98 6.58 1.32
C ASP A 32 -8.78 5.63 0.11
N SER A 33 -8.27 6.14 -1.01
CA SER A 33 -7.84 5.36 -2.18
C SER A 33 -6.60 4.53 -1.86
N THR A 34 -6.59 3.27 -2.30
CA THR A 34 -5.50 2.34 -2.02
C THR A 34 -4.82 1.82 -3.27
N PHE A 35 -3.49 1.84 -3.23
CA PHE A 35 -2.62 1.27 -4.25
C PHE A 35 -1.70 0.23 -3.65
N PHE A 36 -1.31 -0.74 -4.45
CA PHE A 36 -0.37 -1.78 -4.09
C PHE A 36 0.77 -1.80 -5.10
N ARG A 37 1.99 -1.74 -4.59
CA ARG A 37 3.21 -1.93 -5.36
C ARG A 37 3.89 -3.21 -4.89
N PRO A 38 3.89 -4.29 -5.70
CA PRO A 38 4.71 -5.45 -5.40
C PRO A 38 6.19 -5.08 -5.48
N THR A 39 7.01 -5.78 -4.70
CA THR A 39 8.47 -5.58 -4.73
C THR A 39 9.01 -5.85 -6.15
N GLY A 40 9.55 -4.82 -6.80
CA GLY A 40 10.07 -4.91 -8.17
C GLY A 40 9.00 -4.91 -9.28
N GLY A 41 7.75 -4.58 -8.97
CA GLY A 41 6.69 -4.43 -9.96
C GLY A 41 6.06 -3.04 -9.99
N GLU A 42 5.07 -2.90 -10.87
CA GLU A 42 4.35 -1.65 -11.09
C GLU A 42 3.26 -1.41 -10.05
N LEU A 43 3.04 -0.12 -9.76
CA LEU A 43 1.96 0.31 -8.89
C LEU A 43 0.61 0.02 -9.56
N ARG A 44 -0.30 -0.59 -8.81
CA ARG A 44 -1.66 -0.89 -9.28
C ARG A 44 -2.68 -0.61 -8.20
N GLN A 45 -3.93 -0.39 -8.60
CA GLN A 45 -5.01 -0.19 -7.64
C GLN A 45 -5.20 -1.46 -6.79
N SER A 46 -5.28 -1.28 -5.48
CA SER A 46 -5.47 -2.38 -4.54
C SER A 46 -6.96 -2.66 -4.37
N LEU A 47 -7.31 -3.94 -4.20
CA LEU A 47 -8.65 -4.35 -3.76
C LEU A 47 -8.83 -4.28 -2.24
N ILE A 48 -7.72 -4.13 -1.51
CA ILE A 48 -7.73 -3.97 -0.05
C ILE A 48 -8.03 -2.50 0.27
N THR A 49 -9.08 -2.26 1.05
CA THR A 49 -9.47 -0.91 1.47
C THR A 49 -8.53 -0.33 2.51
N ALA A 50 -8.46 1.00 2.58
CA ALA A 50 -7.69 1.71 3.61
C ALA A 50 -8.10 1.30 5.03
N HIS A 51 -9.40 1.14 5.27
CA HIS A 51 -9.91 0.61 6.54
C HIS A 51 -9.32 -0.76 6.88
N THR A 52 -9.24 -1.69 5.93
CA THR A 52 -8.66 -3.02 6.18
C THR A 52 -7.17 -2.95 6.51
N LEU A 53 -6.43 -2.03 5.88
CA LEU A 53 -5.00 -1.82 6.14
C LEU A 53 -4.79 -1.20 7.53
N ARG A 54 -5.64 -0.26 7.94
CA ARG A 54 -5.59 0.41 9.25
C ARG A 54 -6.08 -0.47 10.41
N ASP A 55 -7.08 -1.31 10.17
CA ASP A 55 -7.73 -2.16 11.18
C ASP A 55 -6.91 -3.40 11.54
N ARG A 56 -6.26 -4.01 10.54
CA ARG A 56 -5.54 -5.26 10.78
C ARG A 56 -4.12 -5.01 11.29
N SER A 57 -3.84 -5.51 12.50
CA SER A 57 -2.48 -5.56 13.08
C SER A 57 -1.45 -6.36 12.28
N THR A 58 -1.85 -7.03 11.20
CA THR A 58 -0.93 -7.72 10.27
C THR A 58 -0.17 -6.73 9.37
N TRP A 59 -0.68 -5.51 9.22
CA TRP A 59 -0.09 -4.44 8.44
C TRP A 59 0.69 -3.50 9.36
N THR A 60 1.97 -3.31 9.06
CA THR A 60 2.79 -2.34 9.77
C THR A 60 2.81 -1.06 8.95
N GLU A 61 2.38 0.04 9.55
CA GLU A 61 2.58 1.37 8.97
C GLU A 61 4.08 1.66 8.93
N VAL A 62 4.56 2.01 7.73
CA VAL A 62 5.95 2.37 7.49
C VAL A 62 5.97 3.87 7.24
N SER A 63 6.58 4.63 8.14
CA SER A 63 6.90 6.03 7.85
C SER A 63 8.09 6.05 6.89
N GLU A 64 7.91 6.51 5.66
CA GLU A 64 9.03 6.88 4.79
C GLU A 64 9.68 8.11 5.45
N GLY A 65 10.81 7.88 6.15
CA GLY A 65 11.57 8.91 6.86
C GLY A 65 12.38 9.82 5.94
#